data_AF-A0A1C5SYV2-F1
#
_entry.id   AF-A0A1C5SYV2-F1
#
_cell.length_a   1.000
_cell.length_b   1.000
_cell.length_c   1.000
_cell.angle_alpha   90.00
_cell.angle_beta   90.00
_cell.angle_gamma   90.00
#
_symmetry.space_group_name_H-M   'P 1'
#
loop_
_entity.id
_entity.type
_entity.pdbx_description
1 polymer ?
#
loop_
_entity_poly.entity_id
_entity_poly.type
_entity_poly.pdbx_seq_one_letter_code
_entity_poly.pdbx_strand_id
1 'polypeptide(L)'
;MLTQEKKRTEFERIREFLAQAEIAAEVADKGKLFDDTVLLVSLPTAEEFPEDHELTEEELHLAVGYLVELDEEEERLSHYLMFYSQIEEDVSELNRVEILSMLNELNRRVRLGCFFLGPVDGQETEGVQYRIMVSGMPEEPFDEGLVADAILEMGTGYDIALGALRKANDEMKSRRENG
;
A
#
# COMPACT_ATOMS: atom_id res chain seq x y z
N MET A 1 13.70 -0.82 -19.92
CA MET A 1 14.20 -0.05 -18.75
C MET A 1 13.90 1.45 -18.88
N LEU A 2 12.98 1.97 -18.06
CA LEU A 2 12.64 3.39 -17.99
C LEU A 2 13.77 4.20 -17.33
N THR A 3 14.10 5.36 -17.90
CA THR A 3 15.08 6.28 -17.29
C THR A 3 14.50 6.90 -16.01
N GLN A 4 15.35 7.23 -15.04
CA GLN A 4 14.93 7.90 -13.79
C GLN A 4 14.15 9.19 -14.05
N GLU A 5 14.56 9.97 -15.06
CA GLU A 5 13.87 11.19 -15.48
C GLU A 5 12.43 10.92 -15.97
N LYS A 6 12.22 9.82 -16.71
CA LYS A 6 10.88 9.41 -17.15
C LYS A 6 10.03 8.93 -15.97
N LYS A 7 10.60 8.11 -15.07
CA LYS A 7 9.90 7.65 -13.85
C LYS A 7 9.45 8.85 -13.00
N ARG A 8 10.35 9.82 -12.79
CA ARG A 8 10.04 11.05 -12.06
C ARG A 8 8.93 11.85 -12.74
N THR A 9 9.02 12.05 -14.05
CA THR A 9 7.99 12.80 -14.81
C THR A 9 6.62 12.16 -14.68
N GLU A 10 6.56 10.83 -14.74
CA GLU A 10 5.34 10.05 -14.56
C GLU A 10 4.75 10.25 -13.16
N PHE A 11 5.57 10.13 -12.11
CA PHE A 11 5.12 10.30 -10.73
C PHE A 11 4.74 11.73 -10.38
N GLU A 12 5.42 12.73 -10.92
CA GLU A 12 5.04 14.14 -10.73
C GLU A 12 3.65 14.41 -11.32
N ARG A 13 3.33 13.84 -12.50
CA ARG A 13 1.99 13.95 -13.10
C ARG A 13 0.92 13.31 -12.21
N ILE A 14 1.18 12.10 -11.72
CA ILE A 14 0.28 11.41 -10.79
C ILE A 14 0.12 12.23 -9.50
N ARG A 15 1.20 12.74 -8.91
CA ARG A 15 1.17 13.57 -7.71
C ARG A 15 0.31 14.82 -7.89
N GLU A 16 0.48 15.53 -9.00
CA GLU A 16 -0.31 16.72 -9.31
C GLU A 16 -1.80 16.41 -9.45
N PHE A 17 -2.16 15.26 -10.00
CA PHE A 17 -3.55 14.81 -10.05
C PHE A 17 -4.09 14.44 -8.67
N LEU A 18 -3.33 13.67 -7.88
CA LEU A 18 -3.72 13.30 -6.51
C LEU A 18 -3.94 14.52 -5.61
N ALA A 19 -3.12 15.56 -5.77
CA ALA A 19 -3.29 16.82 -5.05
C ALA A 19 -4.63 17.52 -5.38
N GLN A 20 -5.15 17.37 -6.61
CA GLN A 20 -6.48 17.89 -6.98
C GLN A 20 -7.62 17.09 -6.32
N ALA A 21 -7.36 15.84 -5.99
CA ALA A 21 -8.26 14.96 -5.26
C ALA A 21 -8.03 14.99 -3.73
N GLU A 22 -7.23 15.95 -3.24
CA GLU A 22 -6.89 16.11 -1.81
C GLU A 22 -6.17 14.89 -1.20
N ILE A 23 -5.53 14.07 -2.03
CA ILE A 23 -4.70 12.93 -1.59
C ILE A 23 -3.24 13.40 -1.52
N ALA A 24 -2.66 13.39 -0.32
CA ALA A 24 -1.28 13.80 -0.11
C ALA A 24 -0.30 12.77 -0.69
N ALA A 25 0.61 13.24 -1.55
CA ALA A 25 1.64 12.40 -2.15
C ALA A 25 2.94 13.17 -2.39
N GLU A 26 4.06 12.46 -2.39
CA GLU A 26 5.41 12.99 -2.61
C GLU A 26 6.20 12.08 -3.57
N VAL A 27 7.00 12.67 -4.45
CA VAL A 27 7.95 11.92 -5.29
C VAL A 27 9.30 11.89 -4.60
N ALA A 28 9.74 10.70 -4.18
CA ALA A 28 11.05 10.51 -3.55
C ALA A 28 12.04 9.97 -4.58
N ASP A 29 13.16 10.67 -4.74
CA ASP A 29 14.24 10.24 -5.64
C ASP A 29 14.98 9.02 -5.11
N LYS A 30 15.59 8.29 -6.04
CA LYS A 30 16.61 7.29 -5.72
C LYS A 30 17.66 7.87 -4.77
N GLY A 31 17.91 7.18 -3.66
CA GLY A 31 18.80 7.67 -2.62
C GLY A 31 19.15 6.61 -1.59
N LYS A 32 19.30 7.03 -0.33
CA LYS A 32 19.65 6.13 0.77
C LYS A 32 18.48 5.26 1.23
N LEU A 33 17.26 5.75 1.06
CA LEU A 33 16.04 5.09 1.54
C LEU A 33 15.41 4.22 0.45
N PHE A 34 15.55 4.60 -0.82
CA PHE A 34 14.96 3.91 -1.95
C PHE A 34 16.01 3.66 -3.03
N ASP A 35 16.06 2.42 -3.53
CA ASP A 35 16.95 2.02 -4.63
C ASP A 35 16.52 2.56 -6.00
N ASP A 36 15.33 3.16 -6.07
CA ASP A 36 14.69 3.70 -7.26
C ASP A 36 13.90 4.98 -6.91
N THR A 37 13.47 5.73 -7.92
CA THR A 37 12.48 6.79 -7.71
C THR A 37 11.13 6.15 -7.39
N VAL A 38 10.43 6.66 -6.38
CA VAL A 38 9.15 6.13 -5.90
C VAL A 38 8.13 7.24 -5.70
N LEU A 39 6.86 6.87 -5.66
CA LEU A 39 5.76 7.74 -5.26
C LEU A 39 5.30 7.35 -3.84
N LEU A 40 5.49 8.23 -2.87
CA LEU A 40 4.94 8.07 -1.52
C LEU A 40 3.53 8.66 -1.49
N VAL A 41 2.58 7.93 -0.95
CA VAL A 41 1.17 8.35 -0.86
C VAL A 41 0.69 8.14 0.57
N SER A 42 0.14 9.18 1.18
CA SER A 42 -0.64 9.04 2.40
C SER A 42 -1.99 8.49 1.99
N LEU A 43 -2.27 7.24 2.39
CA LEU A 43 -3.53 6.59 2.08
C LEU A 43 -4.68 7.35 2.74
N PRO A 44 -5.75 7.66 1.98
CA PRO A 44 -6.94 8.25 2.56
C PRO A 44 -7.62 7.22 3.46
N THR A 45 -7.81 7.58 4.74
CA THR A 45 -8.45 6.74 5.76
C THR A 45 -9.92 7.09 5.91
N ALA A 46 -10.73 6.10 6.29
CA ALA A 46 -12.12 6.30 6.69
C ALA A 46 -12.24 6.94 8.09
N GLU A 47 -11.17 6.95 8.88
CA GLU A 47 -11.13 7.70 10.14
C GLU A 47 -11.12 9.21 9.86
N GLU A 48 -12.22 9.88 10.24
CA GLU A 48 -12.33 11.34 10.19
C GLU A 48 -11.59 11.93 11.40
N PHE A 49 -10.41 12.49 11.14
CA PHE A 49 -9.69 13.29 12.14
C PHE A 49 -10.25 14.73 12.18
N PRO A 50 -10.20 15.41 13.33
CA PRO A 50 -10.46 16.85 13.40
C PRO A 50 -9.58 17.63 12.41
N GLU A 51 -10.09 18.74 11.85
CA GLU A 51 -9.36 19.55 10.85
C GLU A 51 -8.00 20.07 11.35
N ASP A 52 -7.80 20.15 12.67
CA ASP A 52 -6.58 20.60 13.35
C ASP A 52 -5.69 19.46 13.86
N HIS A 53 -6.02 18.21 13.54
CA HIS A 53 -5.24 17.04 13.97
C HIS A 53 -4.03 16.83 13.05
N GLU A 54 -2.83 16.99 13.61
CA GLU A 54 -1.60 16.52 12.97
C GLU A 54 -1.49 15.01 13.15
N LEU A 55 -1.48 14.26 12.05
CA LEU A 55 -1.29 12.81 12.06
C LEU A 55 0.06 12.47 12.71
N THR A 56 0.03 11.56 13.68
CA THR A 56 1.23 10.92 14.21
C THR A 56 1.81 9.93 13.19
N GLU A 57 3.06 9.51 13.38
CA GLU A 57 3.68 8.48 12.50
C GLU A 57 2.85 7.19 12.46
N GLU A 58 2.22 6.80 13.59
CA GLU A 58 1.39 5.61 13.74
C GLU A 58 0.01 5.74 13.06
N GLU A 59 -0.42 6.97 12.79
CA GLU A 59 -1.68 7.28 12.09
C GLU A 59 -1.45 7.53 10.59
N LEU A 60 -0.19 7.64 10.17
CA LEU A 60 0.18 7.90 8.79
C LEU A 60 0.25 6.59 8.00
N HIS A 61 -0.86 6.17 7.43
CA HIS A 61 -0.90 4.99 6.57
C HIS A 61 -0.22 5.29 5.23
N LEU A 62 1.01 4.80 5.03
CA LEU A 62 1.78 5.06 3.82
C LEU A 62 1.66 3.92 2.80
N ALA A 63 1.51 4.31 1.54
CA ALA A 63 1.74 3.44 0.39
C ALA A 63 2.92 3.95 -0.44
N VAL A 64 3.72 3.01 -0.94
CA VAL A 64 4.84 3.27 -1.83
C VAL A 64 4.53 2.72 -3.22
N GLY A 65 4.56 3.60 -4.21
CA GLY A 65 4.35 3.33 -5.62
C GLY A 65 5.66 3.10 -6.36
N TYR A 66 5.77 1.97 -7.06
CA TYR A 66 6.92 1.57 -7.87
C TYR A 66 6.50 1.29 -9.31
N LEU A 67 7.28 1.81 -10.25
CA LEU A 67 7.18 1.36 -11.65
C LEU A 67 7.91 0.04 -11.79
N VAL A 68 7.17 -1.01 -12.14
CA VAL A 68 7.71 -2.36 -12.28
C VAL A 68 8.53 -2.46 -13.55
N GLU A 69 9.77 -2.91 -13.40
CA GLU A 69 10.63 -3.23 -14.54
C GLU A 69 10.26 -4.61 -15.07
N LEU A 70 9.82 -4.65 -16.33
CA LEU A 70 9.50 -5.86 -17.05
C LEU A 70 10.60 -6.20 -18.05
N ASP A 71 10.59 -7.43 -18.57
CA ASP A 71 11.47 -7.77 -19.69
C ASP A 71 10.97 -7.16 -21.02
N GLU A 72 11.81 -7.21 -22.07
CA GLU A 72 11.51 -6.56 -23.35
C GLU A 72 10.26 -7.13 -24.05
N GLU A 73 9.87 -8.38 -23.79
CA GLU A 73 8.68 -8.97 -24.39
C GLU A 73 7.41 -8.47 -23.67
N GLU A 74 7.46 -8.38 -22.35
CA GLU A 74 6.36 -7.92 -21.51
C GLU A 74 6.16 -6.39 -21.53
N GLU A 75 7.25 -5.59 -21.60
CA GLU A 75 7.19 -4.12 -21.71
C GLU A 75 6.38 -3.68 -22.96
N ARG A 76 6.34 -4.52 -24.01
CA ARG A 76 5.57 -4.25 -25.24
C ARG A 76 4.06 -4.46 -25.08
N LEU A 77 3.64 -5.10 -24.00
CA LEU A 77 2.25 -5.48 -23.76
C LEU A 77 1.61 -4.64 -22.66
N SER A 78 2.37 -4.28 -21.62
CA SER A 78 1.91 -3.40 -20.55
C SER A 78 3.10 -2.80 -19.79
N HIS A 79 2.84 -1.78 -18.99
CA HIS A 79 3.70 -1.41 -17.88
C HIS A 79 2.86 -1.39 -16.60
N TYR A 80 3.49 -1.63 -15.45
CA TYR A 80 2.76 -1.74 -14.18
C TYR A 80 3.26 -0.75 -13.15
N LEU A 81 2.31 -0.14 -12.45
CA LEU A 81 2.53 0.63 -11.24
C LEU A 81 2.05 -0.23 -10.06
N MET A 82 3.00 -0.63 -9.22
CA MET A 82 2.75 -1.39 -8.01
C MET A 82 2.65 -0.44 -6.83
N PHE A 83 1.53 -0.46 -6.12
CA PHE A 83 1.44 0.16 -4.80
C PHE A 83 1.61 -0.90 -3.71
N TYR A 84 2.39 -0.56 -2.70
CA TYR A 84 2.73 -1.42 -1.59
C TYR A 84 2.52 -0.68 -0.27
N SER A 85 1.86 -1.33 0.69
CA SER A 85 1.68 -0.80 2.05
C SER A 85 1.79 -1.93 3.06
N GLN A 86 2.38 -1.64 4.22
CA GLN A 86 2.40 -2.54 5.37
C GLN A 86 1.25 -2.17 6.30
N ILE A 87 0.46 -3.17 6.73
CA ILE A 87 -0.54 -2.95 7.76
C ILE A 87 0.18 -2.91 9.12
N GLU A 88 0.18 -1.74 9.76
CA GLU A 88 0.91 -1.50 11.00
C GLU A 88 0.13 -2.02 12.23
N GLU A 89 0.12 -3.34 12.39
CA GLU A 89 -0.47 -3.99 13.56
C GLU A 89 0.44 -5.11 14.06
N ASP A 90 0.65 -5.16 15.39
CA ASP A 90 1.42 -6.23 16.03
C ASP A 90 0.59 -7.52 16.09
N VAL A 91 0.83 -8.43 15.16
CA VAL A 91 0.15 -9.74 15.10
C VAL A 91 0.81 -10.82 15.96
N SER A 92 1.68 -10.46 16.92
CA SER A 92 2.42 -11.41 17.77
C SER A 92 1.54 -12.34 18.60
N GLU A 93 0.30 -11.93 18.90
CA GLU A 93 -0.66 -12.76 19.62
C GLU A 93 -1.27 -13.87 18.74
N LEU A 94 -1.18 -13.74 17.42
CA LEU A 94 -1.73 -14.67 16.44
C LEU A 94 -0.65 -15.64 15.94
N ASN A 95 -1.04 -16.89 15.72
CA ASN A 95 -0.19 -17.84 15.01
C ASN A 95 -0.34 -17.71 13.49
N ARG A 96 0.61 -18.27 12.73
CA ARG A 96 0.64 -18.18 11.27
C ARG A 96 -0.65 -18.69 10.60
N VAL A 97 -1.28 -19.74 11.13
CA VAL A 97 -2.53 -20.29 10.56
C VAL A 97 -3.69 -19.32 10.76
N GLU A 98 -3.77 -18.67 11.92
CA GLU A 98 -4.78 -17.65 12.23
C GLU A 98 -4.63 -16.46 11.27
N ILE A 99 -3.40 -15.93 11.14
CA ILE A 99 -3.10 -14.82 10.22
C ILE A 99 -3.49 -15.20 8.79
N LEU A 100 -2.99 -16.32 8.26
CA LEU A 100 -3.28 -16.73 6.87
C LEU A 100 -4.77 -16.96 6.61
N SER A 101 -5.50 -17.46 7.61
CA SER A 101 -6.95 -17.64 7.50
C SER A 101 -7.66 -16.28 7.38
N MET A 102 -7.26 -15.30 8.20
CA MET A 102 -7.77 -13.93 8.11
C MET A 102 -7.42 -13.26 6.77
N LEU A 103 -6.17 -13.38 6.30
CA LEU A 103 -5.77 -12.82 5.02
C LEU A 103 -6.58 -13.42 3.86
N ASN A 104 -6.86 -14.72 3.89
CA ASN A 104 -7.72 -15.36 2.90
C ASN A 104 -9.17 -14.82 2.95
N GLU A 105 -9.71 -14.50 4.13
CA GLU A 105 -11.02 -13.87 4.24
C GLU A 105 -11.03 -12.42 3.72
N LEU A 106 -10.01 -11.64 4.07
CA LEU A 106 -9.84 -10.27 3.59
C LEU A 106 -9.69 -10.24 2.07
N ASN A 107 -8.87 -11.13 1.51
CA ASN A 107 -8.65 -11.26 0.06
C ASN A 107 -9.91 -11.63 -0.74
N ARG A 108 -10.92 -12.21 -0.11
CA ARG A 108 -12.22 -12.48 -0.77
C ARG A 108 -13.11 -11.25 -0.86
N ARG A 109 -12.78 -10.18 -0.16
CA ARG A 109 -13.60 -8.97 -0.02
C ARG A 109 -13.02 -7.75 -0.72
N VAL A 110 -11.71 -7.71 -0.94
CA VAL A 110 -11.07 -6.61 -1.68
C VAL A 110 -11.39 -6.70 -3.17
N ARG A 111 -11.59 -5.52 -3.78
CA ARG A 111 -11.78 -5.39 -5.22
C ARG A 111 -10.46 -5.44 -5.96
N LEU A 112 -9.44 -4.77 -5.44
CA LEU A 112 -8.11 -4.64 -6.05
C LEU A 112 -7.03 -5.16 -5.11
N GLY A 113 -6.00 -5.78 -5.68
CA GLY A 113 -4.83 -6.23 -4.94
C GLY A 113 -5.03 -7.48 -4.08
N CYS A 114 -4.05 -7.72 -3.21
CA CYS A 114 -4.06 -8.82 -2.27
C CYS A 114 -3.24 -8.52 -1.00
N PHE A 115 -3.75 -8.98 0.13
CA PHE A 115 -3.02 -9.10 1.38
C PHE A 115 -2.18 -10.36 1.39
N PHE A 116 -0.99 -10.28 1.98
CA PHE A 116 -0.10 -11.41 2.18
C PHE A 116 0.73 -11.23 3.44
N LEU A 117 1.26 -12.35 3.95
CA LEU A 117 2.21 -12.37 5.05
C LEU A 117 3.61 -12.46 4.44
N GLY A 118 4.47 -11.51 4.75
CA GLY A 118 5.80 -11.44 4.15
C GLY A 118 6.82 -10.72 5.02
N PRO A 119 8.11 -10.74 4.62
CA PRO A 119 9.17 -10.04 5.33
C PRO A 119 8.95 -8.52 5.29
N VAL A 120 9.10 -7.87 6.43
CA VAL A 120 9.09 -6.40 6.53
C VAL A 120 10.53 -5.91 6.53
N ASP A 121 10.81 -4.87 5.74
CA ASP A 121 12.17 -4.32 5.66
C ASP A 121 12.64 -3.82 7.04
N GLY A 122 13.88 -4.15 7.39
CA GLY A 122 14.45 -3.82 8.71
C GLY A 122 13.90 -4.61 9.90
N GLN A 123 12.99 -5.58 9.70
CA GLN A 123 12.42 -6.39 10.79
C GLN A 123 12.78 -7.88 10.63
N GLU A 124 12.98 -8.57 11.76
CA GLU A 124 13.18 -10.04 11.76
C GLU A 124 11.87 -10.82 11.59
N THR A 125 10.73 -10.17 11.85
CA THR A 125 9.40 -10.77 11.82
C THR A 125 8.68 -10.52 10.49
N GLU A 126 7.82 -11.46 10.10
CA GLU A 126 6.88 -11.22 9.01
C GLU A 126 5.78 -10.27 9.48
N GLY A 127 5.32 -9.42 8.56
CA GLY A 127 4.19 -8.51 8.76
C GLY A 127 3.12 -8.72 7.70
N VAL A 128 1.91 -8.23 7.98
CA VAL A 128 0.82 -8.22 7.01
C VAL A 128 1.04 -7.07 6.03
N GLN A 129 0.99 -7.38 4.75
CA GLN A 129 1.29 -6.46 3.67
C GLN A 129 0.13 -6.46 2.68
N TYR A 130 -0.09 -5.32 2.03
CA TYR A 130 -1.11 -5.12 1.01
C TYR A 130 -0.46 -4.58 -0.26
N ARG A 131 -0.77 -5.22 -1.40
CA ARG A 131 -0.25 -4.82 -2.70
C ARG A 131 -1.35 -4.69 -3.73
N ILE A 132 -1.35 -3.58 -4.46
CA ILE A 132 -2.18 -3.35 -5.64
C ILE A 132 -1.28 -3.18 -6.87
N MET A 133 -1.75 -3.68 -8.00
CA MET A 133 -1.10 -3.52 -9.30
C MET A 133 -2.04 -2.75 -10.23
N VAL A 134 -1.57 -1.64 -10.77
CA VAL A 134 -2.25 -0.87 -11.81
C VAL A 134 -1.54 -1.14 -13.12
N SER A 135 -2.29 -1.60 -14.13
CA SER A 135 -1.76 -1.84 -15.49
C SER A 135 -2.00 -0.63 -16.39
N GLY A 136 -0.97 -0.18 -17.08
CA GLY A 136 -1.05 0.86 -18.10
C GLY A 136 -0.80 0.32 -19.50
N MET A 137 -1.13 1.14 -20.51
CA MET A 137 -0.81 0.86 -21.90
C MET A 137 0.66 1.22 -22.18
N PRO A 138 1.41 0.39 -22.93
CA PRO A 138 2.79 0.69 -23.32
C PRO A 138 2.90 2.06 -23.99
N GLU A 139 3.99 2.79 -23.70
CA GLU A 139 4.30 4.12 -24.25
C GLU A 139 3.29 5.24 -23.91
N GLU A 140 2.16 4.90 -23.29
CA GLU A 140 1.20 5.86 -22.79
C GLU A 140 1.43 6.11 -21.29
N PRO A 141 1.14 7.32 -20.83
CA PRO A 141 1.14 7.59 -19.41
C PRO A 141 0.03 6.81 -18.67
N PHE A 142 0.21 6.49 -17.39
CA PHE A 142 -0.85 5.95 -16.54
C PHE A 142 -2.07 6.88 -16.50
N ASP A 143 -3.25 6.27 -16.60
CA ASP A 143 -4.51 6.95 -16.33
C ASP A 143 -4.56 7.33 -14.85
N GLU A 144 -4.54 8.63 -14.57
CA GLU A 144 -4.46 9.15 -13.21
C GLU A 144 -5.75 8.87 -12.42
N GLY A 145 -6.90 8.79 -13.10
CA GLY A 145 -8.16 8.40 -12.49
C GLY A 145 -8.15 6.94 -12.03
N LEU A 146 -7.59 6.04 -12.83
CA LEU A 146 -7.39 4.63 -12.44
C LEU A 146 -6.41 4.50 -11.28
N VAL A 147 -5.33 5.30 -11.27
CA VAL A 147 -4.36 5.32 -10.17
C VAL A 147 -5.00 5.83 -8.88
N ALA A 148 -5.77 6.91 -8.93
CA ALA A 148 -6.48 7.43 -7.78
C ALA A 148 -7.53 6.44 -7.24
N ASP A 149 -8.28 5.78 -8.12
CA ASP A 149 -9.23 4.70 -7.75
C ASP A 149 -8.51 3.56 -7.00
N ALA A 150 -7.34 3.15 -7.50
CA ALA A 150 -6.52 2.12 -6.85
C ALA A 150 -6.03 2.55 -5.46
N ILE A 151 -5.62 3.82 -5.28
CA ILE A 151 -5.19 4.36 -3.99
C ILE A 151 -6.35 4.43 -2.99
N LEU A 152 -7.54 4.86 -3.43
CA LEU A 152 -8.74 4.91 -2.59
C LEU A 152 -9.17 3.51 -2.11
N GLU A 153 -9.14 2.53 -3.02
CA GLU A 153 -9.34 1.11 -2.66
C GLU A 153 -8.25 0.59 -1.74
N MET A 154 -7.02 1.09 -1.88
CA MET A 154 -5.92 0.73 -1.00
C MET A 154 -6.17 1.22 0.42
N GLY A 155 -6.52 2.49 0.60
CA GLY A 155 -6.84 3.07 1.91
C GLY A 155 -8.02 2.36 2.57
N THR A 156 -9.10 2.12 1.82
CA THR A 156 -10.26 1.36 2.31
C THR A 156 -9.86 -0.06 2.73
N GLY A 157 -9.07 -0.76 1.90
CA GLY A 157 -8.58 -2.10 2.23
C GLY A 157 -7.66 -2.11 3.45
N TYR A 158 -6.81 -1.09 3.58
CA TYR A 158 -5.92 -0.89 4.72
C TYR A 158 -6.73 -0.83 6.02
N ASP A 159 -7.71 0.07 6.11
CA ASP A 159 -8.50 0.28 7.33
C ASP A 159 -9.29 -0.98 7.73
N ILE A 160 -9.85 -1.68 6.74
CA ILE A 160 -10.57 -2.94 6.96
C ILE A 160 -9.62 -4.00 7.52
N ALA A 161 -8.41 -4.13 6.98
CA ALA A 161 -7.43 -5.10 7.44
C ALA A 161 -6.93 -4.75 8.84
N LEU A 162 -6.58 -3.49 9.08
CA LEU A 162 -6.13 -2.99 10.37
C LEU A 162 -7.17 -3.27 11.47
N GLY A 163 -8.43 -2.87 11.24
CA GLY A 163 -9.51 -3.12 12.19
C GLY A 163 -9.78 -4.60 12.44
N ALA A 164 -9.66 -5.45 11.41
CA ALA A 164 -9.82 -6.90 11.56
C ALA A 164 -8.70 -7.52 12.41
N LEU A 165 -7.44 -7.11 12.19
CA LEU A 165 -6.27 -7.60 12.94
C LEU A 165 -6.32 -7.16 14.40
N ARG A 166 -6.59 -5.88 14.67
CA ARG A 166 -6.77 -5.34 16.04
C ARG A 166 -7.80 -6.14 16.83
N LYS A 167 -8.97 -6.36 16.23
CA LYS A 167 -10.04 -7.14 16.85
C LYS A 167 -9.60 -8.57 17.16
N ALA A 168 -8.89 -9.24 16.25
CA ALA A 168 -8.43 -10.60 16.46
C ALA A 168 -7.38 -10.69 17.57
N ASN A 169 -6.45 -9.73 17.63
CA ASN A 169 -5.48 -9.62 18.71
C ASN A 169 -6.15 -9.47 20.09
N ASP A 170 -7.09 -8.53 20.21
CA ASP A 170 -7.83 -8.29 21.45
C ASP A 170 -8.60 -9.53 21.92
N GLU A 171 -9.26 -10.23 21.00
CA GLU A 171 -9.98 -11.47 21.30
C GLU A 171 -9.03 -12.58 21.81
N MET A 172 -7.85 -12.71 21.21
CA MET A 172 -6.88 -13.74 21.60
C MET A 172 -6.18 -13.43 22.92
N LYS A 173 -5.83 -12.16 23.15
CA LYS A 173 -5.30 -11.68 24.43
C LYS A 173 -6.28 -11.95 25.57
N SER A 174 -7.54 -11.59 25.38
CA SER A 174 -8.61 -11.85 26.37
C SER A 174 -8.80 -13.34 26.66
N ARG A 175 -8.69 -14.22 25.66
CA ARG A 175 -8.77 -15.69 25.86
C ARG A 175 -7.60 -16.22 26.69
N ARG A 176 -6.39 -15.67 26.51
CA ARG A 176 -5.20 -16.09 27.26
C ARG A 176 -5.18 -15.56 28.69
N GLU A 177 -5.77 -14.40 28.94
CA GLU A 177 -5.89 -13.83 30.30
C GLU A 177 -6.97 -14.53 31.15
N ASN A 178 -7.99 -15.12 30.50
CA ASN A 178 -9.14 -15.74 31.17
C ASN A 178 -9.14 -17.29 31.16
N GLY A 179 -8.12 -17.93 30.59
CA GLY A 179 -7.98 -19.40 30.48
C GLY A 179 -6.85 -19.94 31.34
#